data_AF-A0A1G5SV04-F1
#
_entry.id   AF-A0A1G5SV04-F1
#
_cell.length_a   1.000
_cell.length_b   1.000
_cell.length_c   1.000
_cell.angle_alpha   90.00
_cell.angle_beta   90.00
_cell.angle_gamma   90.00
#
_symmetry.space_group_name_H-M   'P 1'
#
loop_
_entity.id
_entity.type
_entity.pdbx_description
1 polymer ?
#
loop_
_entity_poly.entity_id
_entity_poly.type
_entity_poly.pdbx_seq_one_letter_code
_entity_poly.pdbx_strand_id
1 'polypeptide(L)'
;MSAPTTKVLMSAGNPTGRKLEELLVEIAEDLRVKNDALEADPSPTSRAIRINNLGILDCLALAGVRQLDTLRRLDLIGPDQGAGGTPRIGAGAADTPAPAAGIVTEATAAPTVTSGSDLVVPAPTVLPAV
;
A
#
# COMPACT_ATOMS: atom_id res chain seq x y z
N MET A 1 -28.48 -22.85 -1.91
CA MET A 1 -28.59 -22.02 -3.13
C MET A 1 -27.89 -20.70 -2.81
N SER A 2 -26.70 -20.44 -3.37
CA SER A 2 -26.01 -19.16 -3.15
C SER A 2 -26.72 -18.07 -3.95
N ALA A 3 -27.04 -16.95 -3.29
CA ALA A 3 -27.59 -15.77 -3.96
C ALA A 3 -26.61 -15.25 -5.03
N PRO A 4 -27.10 -14.68 -6.15
CA PRO A 4 -26.23 -14.09 -7.15
C PRO A 4 -25.41 -12.95 -6.52
N THR A 5 -24.09 -13.09 -6.49
CA THR A 5 -23.17 -12.03 -6.04
C THR A 5 -23.08 -10.95 -7.11
N THR A 6 -23.79 -9.85 -6.90
CA THR A 6 -23.65 -8.64 -7.73
C THR A 6 -22.22 -8.14 -7.65
N LYS A 7 -21.55 -7.99 -8.80
CA LYS A 7 -20.19 -7.44 -8.85
C LYS A 7 -20.25 -5.94 -8.50
N VAL A 8 -19.45 -5.53 -7.51
CA VAL A 8 -19.43 -4.14 -7.03
C VAL A 8 -18.40 -3.31 -7.81
N LEU A 9 -17.23 -3.87 -8.09
CA LEU A 9 -16.11 -3.14 -8.69
C LEU A 9 -16.27 -2.93 -10.19
N MET A 10 -15.83 -1.76 -10.66
CA MET A 10 -15.71 -1.44 -12.08
C MET A 10 -14.68 -2.37 -12.73
N SER A 11 -15.05 -2.98 -13.85
CA SER A 11 -14.16 -3.84 -14.65
C SER A 11 -14.70 -3.95 -16.09
N ALA A 12 -13.96 -4.58 -16.99
CA ALA A 12 -14.44 -4.83 -18.35
C ALA A 12 -15.78 -5.59 -18.38
N GLY A 13 -15.98 -6.54 -17.46
CA GLY A 13 -17.24 -7.28 -17.31
C GLY A 13 -18.28 -6.59 -16.42
N ASN A 14 -17.99 -5.38 -15.91
CA ASN A 14 -18.89 -4.58 -15.09
C ASN A 14 -18.55 -3.07 -15.25
N PRO A 15 -18.80 -2.48 -16.43
CA PRO A 15 -18.38 -1.12 -16.73
C PRO A 15 -19.14 -0.06 -15.90
N THR A 16 -20.33 -0.41 -15.40
CA THR A 16 -21.14 0.43 -14.50
C THR A 16 -20.81 0.19 -13.02
N GLY A 17 -19.79 -0.62 -12.72
CA GLY A 17 -19.33 -0.84 -11.36
C GLY A 17 -18.69 0.41 -10.76
N ARG A 18 -18.52 0.40 -9.44
CA ARG A 18 -17.91 1.52 -8.70
C ARG A 18 -16.40 1.42 -8.72
N LYS A 19 -15.72 2.57 -8.73
CA LYS A 19 -14.25 2.59 -8.64
C LYS A 19 -13.81 2.20 -7.23
N LEU A 20 -12.67 1.53 -7.13
CA LEU A 20 -12.17 1.06 -5.84
C LEU A 20 -11.85 2.23 -4.91
N GLU A 21 -11.22 3.29 -5.42
CA GLU A 21 -10.86 4.48 -4.65
C GLU A 21 -12.08 5.18 -4.03
N GLU A 22 -13.21 5.23 -4.74
CA GLU A 22 -14.46 5.82 -4.23
C GLU A 22 -15.05 4.97 -3.09
N LEU A 23 -15.04 3.63 -3.27
CA LEU A 23 -15.53 2.70 -2.26
C LEU A 23 -14.68 2.72 -0.99
N LEU A 24 -13.35 2.81 -1.13
CA LEU A 24 -12.46 2.89 0.03
C LEU A 24 -12.74 4.13 0.89
N VAL A 25 -13.03 5.27 0.25
CA VAL A 25 -13.39 6.52 0.95
C VAL A 25 -14.73 6.35 1.66
N GLU A 26 -15.77 5.89 0.96
CA GLU A 26 -17.11 5.71 1.55
C GLU A 26 -17.10 4.73 2.73
N ILE A 27 -16.44 3.58 2.58
CA ILE A 27 -16.34 2.58 3.66
C ILE A 27 -15.58 3.17 4.86
N ALA A 28 -14.54 3.97 4.62
CA ALA A 28 -13.80 4.61 5.71
C ALA A 28 -14.65 5.65 6.45
N GLU A 29 -15.47 6.43 5.75
CA GLU A 29 -16.41 7.38 6.35
C GLU A 29 -17.47 6.67 7.20
N ASP A 30 -18.12 5.64 6.64
CA ASP A 30 -19.10 4.83 7.35
C ASP A 30 -18.52 4.20 8.62
N LEU A 31 -17.28 3.71 8.53
CA LEU A 31 -16.61 3.07 9.66
C LEU A 31 -16.20 4.09 10.74
N ARG A 32 -15.81 5.32 10.36
CA ARG A 32 -15.56 6.40 11.31
C ARG A 32 -16.82 6.75 12.09
N VAL A 33 -17.94 6.95 11.40
CA VAL A 33 -19.23 7.24 12.06
C VAL A 33 -19.61 6.15 13.05
N LYS A 34 -19.44 4.87 12.68
CA LYS A 34 -19.68 3.73 13.57
C LYS A 34 -18.71 3.69 14.76
N ASN A 35 -17.46 4.09 14.54
CA ASN A 35 -16.45 4.12 15.59
C ASN A 35 -16.69 5.27 16.58
N ASP A 36 -17.14 6.42 16.11
CA ASP A 36 -17.43 7.60 16.91
C ASP A 36 -18.67 7.36 17.80
N ALA A 37 -19.66 6.61 17.29
CA ALA A 37 -20.81 6.18 18.09
C ALA A 37 -20.43 5.35 19.34
N LEU A 38 -19.23 4.75 19.37
CA LEU A 38 -18.72 3.97 20.50
C LEU A 38 -17.95 4.81 21.53
N GLU A 39 -17.69 6.09 21.25
CA GLU A 39 -16.86 6.95 22.12
C GLU A 39 -17.45 7.12 23.52
N ALA A 40 -18.77 7.17 23.62
CA ALA A 40 -19.49 7.32 24.89
C ALA A 40 -19.55 6.03 25.73
N ASP A 41 -19.20 4.87 25.17
CA ASP A 41 -19.18 3.60 25.91
C ASP A 41 -17.76 3.27 26.41
N PRO A 42 -17.48 3.38 27.73
CA PRO A 42 -16.17 3.08 28.29
C PRO A 42 -15.91 1.58 28.47
N SER A 43 -16.84 0.70 28.09
CA SER A 43 -16.71 -0.74 28.29
C SER A 43 -15.45 -1.31 27.62
N PRO A 44 -14.82 -2.34 28.21
CA PRO A 44 -13.70 -3.03 27.59
C PRO A 44 -14.01 -3.56 26.19
N THR A 45 -15.25 -4.00 25.97
CA THR A 45 -15.74 -4.48 24.66
C THR A 45 -15.77 -3.36 23.63
N SER A 46 -16.34 -2.20 23.97
CA SER A 46 -16.31 -1.01 23.10
C SER A 46 -14.88 -0.64 22.72
N ARG A 47 -13.96 -0.62 23.69
CA ARG A 47 -12.54 -0.35 23.45
C ARG A 47 -11.92 -1.34 22.46
N ALA A 48 -12.18 -2.63 22.61
CA ALA A 48 -11.66 -3.65 21.70
C ALA A 48 -12.20 -3.47 20.27
N ILE A 49 -13.50 -3.16 20.12
CA ILE A 49 -14.11 -2.87 18.82
C ILE A 49 -13.46 -1.64 18.18
N ARG A 50 -13.26 -0.57 18.95
CA ARG A 50 -12.63 0.66 18.46
C ARG A 50 -11.20 0.43 17.96
N ILE A 51 -10.40 -0.39 18.66
CA ILE A 51 -9.06 -0.78 18.20
C ILE A 51 -9.13 -1.51 16.86
N ASN A 52 -10.07 -2.45 16.71
CA ASN A 52 -10.24 -3.17 15.44
C ASN A 52 -10.67 -2.22 14.30
N ASN A 53 -11.60 -1.31 14.55
CA ASN A 53 -12.06 -0.33 13.57
C ASN A 53 -10.91 0.57 13.11
N LEU A 54 -10.07 1.05 14.03
CA LEU A 54 -8.86 1.80 13.69
C LEU A 54 -7.91 0.98 12.81
N GLY A 55 -7.68 -0.29 13.14
CA GLY A 55 -6.85 -1.18 12.31
C GLY A 55 -7.43 -1.42 10.89
N ILE A 56 -8.76 -1.48 10.75
CA ILE A 56 -9.41 -1.56 9.44
C ILE A 56 -9.24 -0.23 8.67
N LEU A 57 -9.39 0.92 9.33
CA LEU A 57 -9.16 2.23 8.72
C LEU A 57 -7.72 2.37 8.19
N ASP A 58 -6.74 1.89 8.93
CA ASP A 58 -5.34 1.86 8.48
C ASP A 58 -5.15 0.99 7.23
N CYS A 59 -5.79 -0.18 7.21
CA CYS A 59 -5.79 -1.06 6.03
C CYS A 59 -6.43 -0.38 4.81
N LEU A 60 -7.57 0.31 4.99
CA LEU A 60 -8.25 1.03 3.92
C LEU A 60 -7.39 2.18 3.37
N ALA A 61 -6.73 2.92 4.26
CA ALA A 61 -5.81 3.98 3.87
C ALA A 61 -4.62 3.43 3.04
N LEU A 62 -4.01 2.33 3.48
CA LEU A 62 -2.93 1.66 2.76
C LEU A 62 -3.39 1.13 1.39
N ALA A 63 -4.59 0.57 1.32
CA ALA A 63 -5.20 0.14 0.06
C ALA A 63 -5.38 1.33 -0.89
N GLY A 64 -5.84 2.48 -0.39
CA GLY A 64 -5.99 3.70 -1.18
C GLY A 64 -4.66 4.22 -1.74
N VAL A 65 -3.60 4.24 -0.92
CA VAL A 65 -2.25 4.62 -1.37
C VAL A 65 -1.76 3.70 -2.49
N ARG A 66 -1.94 2.39 -2.34
CA ARG A 66 -1.56 1.40 -3.37
C ARG A 66 -2.37 1.54 -4.66
N GLN A 67 -3.66 1.85 -4.53
CA GLN A 67 -4.52 2.08 -5.69
C GLN A 67 -4.07 3.32 -6.47
N LEU A 68 -3.75 4.42 -5.79
CA LEU A 68 -3.22 5.62 -6.43
C LEU A 68 -1.86 5.38 -7.11
N ASP A 69 -0.96 4.61 -6.48
CA ASP A 69 0.32 4.24 -7.11
C ASP A 69 0.09 3.38 -8.36
N THR A 70 -0.86 2.45 -8.30
CA THR A 70 -1.25 1.61 -9.46
C THR A 70 -1.77 2.48 -10.61
N LEU A 71 -2.68 3.41 -10.34
CA LEU A 71 -3.21 4.33 -11.36
C LEU A 71 -2.11 5.19 -11.97
N ARG A 72 -1.22 5.76 -11.15
CA ARG A 72 -0.06 6.53 -11.64
C ARG A 72 0.84 5.71 -12.56
N ARG A 73 1.12 4.44 -12.22
CA ARG A 73 1.91 3.55 -13.07
C ARG A 73 1.21 3.25 -14.39
N LEU A 74 -0.11 3.07 -14.37
CA LEU A 74 -0.90 2.87 -15.58
C LEU A 74 -0.90 4.11 -16.48
N ASP A 75 -0.98 5.31 -15.89
CA ASP A 75 -0.94 6.57 -16.63
C ASP A 75 0.41 6.80 -17.33
N LEU A 76 1.51 6.26 -16.80
CA LEU A 76 2.82 6.27 -17.49
C LEU A 76 2.85 5.39 -18.74
N ILE A 77 2.00 4.36 -18.83
CA ILE A 77 1.92 3.48 -19.99
C ILE A 77 1.05 4.12 -21.08
N GLY A 78 -0.05 4.76 -20.70
CA GLY A 78 -0.91 5.45 -21.63
C GLY A 78 -2.23 5.92 -21.03
N PRO A 79 -2.98 6.77 -21.77
CA PRO A 79 -4.24 7.34 -21.30
C PRO A 79 -5.30 6.26 -21.07
N ASP A 80 -6.19 6.51 -20.10
CA ASP A 80 -7.31 5.61 -19.82
C ASP A 80 -8.26 5.50 -21.00
N GLN A 81 -8.47 4.28 -21.48
CA GLN A 81 -9.42 3.97 -22.54
C GLN A 81 -10.79 3.54 -21.98
N GLY A 82 -10.95 3.54 -20.65
CA GLY A 82 -12.18 3.13 -19.97
C GLY A 82 -12.41 1.63 -19.99
N ALA A 83 -13.52 1.19 -19.40
CA ALA A 83 -13.82 -0.24 -19.21
C ALA A 83 -14.03 -1.04 -20.51
N GLY A 84 -14.39 -0.38 -21.61
CA GLY A 84 -14.56 -0.99 -22.94
C GLY A 84 -13.37 -0.80 -23.89
N GLY A 85 -12.33 -0.08 -23.48
CA GLY A 85 -11.17 0.21 -24.31
C GLY A 85 -10.12 -0.90 -24.29
N THR A 86 -9.10 -0.76 -25.15
CA THR A 86 -7.97 -1.69 -25.20
C THR A 86 -7.23 -1.67 -23.86
N PRO A 87 -6.95 -2.84 -23.25
CA PRO A 87 -6.18 -2.92 -22.01
C PRO A 87 -4.80 -2.28 -22.15
N ARG A 88 -4.37 -1.52 -21.13
CA ARG A 88 -3.03 -0.93 -21.09
C ARG A 88 -1.92 -1.98 -20.91
N ILE A 89 -2.21 -3.05 -20.17
CA ILE A 89 -1.29 -4.15 -19.84
C ILE A 89 -2.04 -5.49 -19.83
N GLY A 90 -1.31 -6.59 -20.05
CA GLY A 90 -1.85 -7.95 -20.02
C GLY A 90 -2.35 -8.45 -21.37
N ALA A 91 -3.13 -9.53 -21.36
CA ALA A 91 -3.64 -10.16 -22.57
C ALA A 91 -4.57 -9.21 -23.34
N GLY A 92 -4.19 -8.86 -24.57
CA GLY A 92 -4.93 -7.91 -25.43
C GLY A 92 -4.40 -6.48 -25.42
N ALA A 93 -3.32 -6.18 -24.69
CA ALA A 93 -2.58 -4.94 -24.88
C ALA A 93 -1.93 -4.94 -26.28
N ALA A 94 -2.01 -3.82 -27.00
CA ALA A 94 -1.34 -3.67 -28.28
C ALA A 94 0.17 -3.82 -28.08
N ASP A 95 0.81 -4.74 -28.80
CA ASP A 95 2.26 -5.01 -28.80
C ASP A 95 3.05 -3.71 -29.04
N THR A 96 3.27 -2.95 -27.98
CA THR A 96 4.18 -1.82 -27.98
C THR A 96 5.33 -2.29 -27.11
N PRO A 97 6.51 -2.57 -27.67
CA PRO A 97 7.69 -2.79 -26.85
C PRO A 97 7.85 -1.54 -25.99
N ALA A 98 7.90 -1.74 -24.67
CA ALA A 98 8.05 -0.66 -23.70
C ALA A 98 9.14 0.32 -24.17
N PRO A 99 8.95 1.65 -24.09
CA PRO A 99 10.07 2.55 -24.23
C PRO A 99 11.06 2.17 -23.13
N ALA A 100 12.26 1.76 -23.55
CA ALA A 100 13.41 1.51 -22.70
C ALA A 100 13.81 2.84 -22.02
N ALA A 101 13.11 3.20 -20.94
CA ALA A 101 13.40 4.36 -20.13
C ALA A 101 13.97 3.91 -18.78
N GLY A 102 15.29 3.70 -18.78
CA GLY A 102 16.17 4.03 -17.65
C GLY A 102 15.90 3.33 -16.31
N ILE A 103 16.16 2.02 -16.25
CA ILE A 103 16.72 1.46 -15.01
C ILE A 103 18.13 2.05 -14.85
N VAL A 104 18.26 3.09 -14.04
CA VAL A 104 19.55 3.46 -13.45
C VAL A 104 19.98 2.30 -12.56
N THR A 105 20.73 1.38 -13.19
CA THR A 105 21.45 0.32 -12.50
C THR A 105 22.82 0.88 -12.20
N GLU A 106 22.98 1.56 -11.07
CA GLU A 106 24.30 1.88 -10.54
C GLU A 106 24.58 0.93 -9.38
N ALA A 107 24.99 -0.28 -9.75
CA ALA A 107 25.71 -1.19 -8.87
C ALA A 107 27.04 -1.49 -9.56
N THR A 108 28.14 -0.86 -9.12
CA THR A 108 29.44 -1.47 -8.80
C THR A 108 30.57 -0.44 -8.78
N ALA A 109 31.10 -0.16 -7.59
CA ALA A 109 32.54 -0.07 -7.33
C ALA A 109 32.76 -0.08 -5.81
N ALA A 110 33.10 -1.26 -5.28
CA ALA A 110 33.68 -1.38 -3.95
C ALA A 110 35.11 -0.79 -3.98
N PRO A 111 35.50 0.13 -3.08
CA PRO A 111 36.90 0.44 -2.89
C PRO A 111 37.52 -0.61 -1.95
N THR A 112 38.38 -1.46 -2.51
CA THR A 112 39.41 -2.15 -1.72
C THR A 112 40.40 -1.10 -1.20
N VAL A 113 40.43 -0.88 0.12
CA VAL A 113 41.57 -0.22 0.79
C VAL A 113 41.88 -0.94 2.10
N THR A 114 42.91 -1.77 2.01
CA THR A 114 44.08 -1.92 2.89
C THR A 114 43.93 -1.79 4.42
N SER A 115 44.28 -2.91 5.05
CA SER A 115 44.70 -3.10 6.45
C SER A 115 45.55 -1.96 7.02
N GLY A 116 45.15 -1.45 8.19
CA GLY A 116 45.91 -0.53 9.02
C GLY A 116 45.53 -0.73 10.48
N SER A 117 46.49 -1.23 11.26
CA SER A 117 46.41 -1.58 12.68
C SER A 117 46.18 -0.39 13.61
N ASP A 118 45.85 -0.74 14.86
CA ASP A 118 45.94 0.05 16.08
C ASP A 118 44.82 1.05 16.41
N LEU A 119 43.76 0.51 17.03
CA LEU A 119 43.04 1.21 18.09
C LEU A 119 43.01 0.32 19.33
N VAL A 120 43.97 0.60 20.21
CA VAL A 120 44.08 0.11 21.58
C VAL A 120 42.79 0.39 22.34
N VAL A 121 42.15 -0.66 22.86
CA VAL A 121 41.06 -0.57 23.83
C VAL A 121 41.69 -0.44 25.22
N PRO A 122 41.50 0.64 25.98
CA PRO A 122 41.89 0.66 27.39
C PRO A 122 40.91 -0.18 28.23
N ALA A 123 41.47 -1.01 29.11
CA ALA A 123 40.78 -1.94 30.00
C ALA A 123 39.84 -1.25 31.02
N PRO A 124 38.80 -1.93 31.51
CA PRO A 124 37.94 -1.40 32.57
C PRO A 124 38.69 -1.34 33.90
N THR A 125 38.72 -0.14 34.51
CA THR A 125 39.25 0.06 35.86
C THR A 125 38.26 -0.51 36.88
N VAL A 126 38.68 -1.56 37.59
CA VAL A 126 37.99 -2.10 38.76
C VAL A 126 38.28 -1.19 39.96
N LEU A 127 37.23 -0.58 40.53
CA LEU A 127 37.29 0.10 41.83
C LEU A 127 37.29 -0.97 42.95
N PRO A 128 38.20 -0.89 43.94
CA PRO A 128 38.16 -1.78 45.09
C PRO A 128 37.04 -1.39 46.06
N ALA A 129 36.35 -2.40 46.58
CA ALA A 129 35.38 -2.28 47.65
C ALA A 129 36.03 -1.75 48.94
N VAL A 130 35.32 -0.84 49.61
CA VAL A 130 35.50 -0.49 51.03
C VAL A 130 34.12 -0.46 51.65
#